data_AF-A0A9D6BNW8-F1
#
_entry.id   AF-A0A9D6BNW8-F1
#
_cell.length_a   1.000
_cell.length_b   1.000
_cell.length_c   1.000
_cell.angle_alpha   90.00
_cell.angle_beta   90.00
_cell.angle_gamma   90.00
#
_symmetry.space_group_name_H-M   'P 1'
#
loop_
_entity.id
_entity.type
_entity.pdbx_description
1 polymer ?
#
loop_
_entity_poly.entity_id
_entity_poly.type
_entity_poly.pdbx_seq_one_letter_code
_entity_poly.pdbx_strand_id
1 'polypeptide(L)'
;MTPIFDRICQQEDIEHRLTQVNHPWTNGQVERMNRTIKEATVKKYPYQTHQQLSQHLRDFLNPCNFAKRLKTLKGLTPYEFI
;
A
#
# COMPACT_ATOMS: atom_id res chain seq x y z
N MET A 1 -15.62 21.53 -14.02
CA MET A 1 -14.88 21.89 -12.80
C MET A 1 -13.98 20.72 -12.46
N THR A 2 -12.66 20.90 -12.44
CA THR A 2 -11.70 19.82 -12.13
C THR A 2 -11.83 19.42 -10.65
N PRO A 3 -11.96 18.12 -10.32
CA PRO A 3 -12.03 17.64 -8.94
C PRO A 3 -10.86 18.13 -8.08
N ILE A 4 -11.07 18.29 -6.78
CA ILE A 4 -10.05 18.82 -5.86
C ILE A 4 -8.76 17.99 -5.86
N PHE A 5 -8.86 16.67 -5.99
CA PHE A 5 -7.70 15.78 -6.04
C PHE A 5 -6.85 16.01 -7.30
N ASP A 6 -7.48 16.06 -8.47
CA ASP A 6 -6.80 16.34 -9.74
C ASP A 6 -6.10 17.70 -9.75
N ARG A 7 -6.71 18.70 -9.10
CA ARG A 7 -6.10 20.03 -8.94
C ARG A 7 -4.83 19.97 -8.11
N ILE A 8 -4.83 19.24 -6.99
CA ILE A 8 -3.65 19.07 -6.15
C ILE A 8 -2.56 18.32 -6.91
N CYS A 9 -2.91 17.23 -7.61
CA CYS A 9 -1.95 16.51 -8.45
C CYS A 9 -1.26 17.42 -9.47
N GLN A 10 -2.02 18.31 -10.13
CA GLN A 10 -1.45 19.29 -11.07
C GLN A 10 -0.52 20.31 -10.39
N GLN A 11 -0.85 20.77 -9.19
CA GLN A 11 -0.01 21.72 -8.44
C GLN A 11 1.32 21.11 -8.00
N GLU A 12 1.32 19.81 -7.70
CA GLU A 12 2.49 19.05 -7.25
C GLU A 12 3.26 18.36 -8.40
N ASP A 13 2.92 18.65 -9.66
CA ASP A 13 3.51 18.02 -10.86
C ASP A 13 3.38 16.48 -10.87
N ILE A 14 2.25 15.98 -10.34
CA ILE A 14 1.92 14.55 -10.28
C ILE A 14 0.92 14.20 -11.39
N GLU A 15 1.32 13.31 -12.29
CA GLU A 15 0.42 12.76 -13.31
C GLU A 15 -0.58 11.75 -12.70
N HIS A 16 -1.86 12.13 -12.64
CA HIS A 16 -2.92 11.23 -12.17
C HIS A 16 -3.39 10.28 -13.28
N ARG A 17 -3.12 8.98 -13.11
CA ARG A 17 -3.50 7.92 -14.06
C ARG A 17 -4.57 7.00 -13.48
N LEU A 18 -5.60 6.73 -14.27
CA LEU A 18 -6.63 5.75 -13.94
C LEU A 18 -6.42 4.47 -14.76
N THR A 19 -6.72 3.32 -14.15
CA THR A 19 -6.76 2.04 -14.87
C THR A 19 -8.00 1.97 -15.76
N GLN A 20 -7.93 1.20 -16.84
CA GLN A 20 -9.10 0.96 -17.69
C GLN A 20 -10.22 0.25 -16.89
N VAL A 21 -11.48 0.60 -17.21
CA VAL A 21 -12.66 0.02 -16.58
C VAL A 21 -12.75 -1.48 -16.90
N ASN A 22 -13.04 -2.32 -15.89
CA ASN A 22 -13.07 -3.79 -16.00
C ASN A 22 -11.70 -4.48 -16.23
N HIS A 23 -10.60 -3.81 -15.90
CA HIS A 23 -9.23 -4.40 -15.96
C HIS A 23 -8.58 -4.54 -14.56
N PRO A 24 -9.16 -5.36 -13.65
CA PRO A 24 -8.75 -5.42 -12.25
C PRO A 24 -7.32 -5.93 -12.04
N TRP A 25 -6.78 -6.72 -12.97
CA TRP A 25 -5.41 -7.24 -12.86
C TRP A 25 -4.34 -6.15 -12.79
N THR A 26 -4.63 -4.95 -13.33
CA THR A 26 -3.74 -3.78 -13.24
C THR A 26 -3.49 -3.37 -11.79
N ASN A 27 -4.48 -3.55 -10.92
CA ASN A 27 -4.38 -3.28 -9.47
C ASN A 27 -4.03 -4.54 -8.66
N GLY A 28 -3.71 -5.66 -9.31
CA GLY A 28 -3.57 -6.96 -8.64
C GLY A 28 -2.48 -6.99 -7.56
N GLN A 29 -1.38 -6.24 -7.74
CA GLN A 29 -0.31 -6.17 -6.73
C GLN A 29 -0.80 -5.52 -5.43
N VAL A 30 -1.45 -4.35 -5.52
CA VAL A 30 -1.97 -3.65 -4.34
C VAL A 30 -3.12 -4.42 -3.71
N GLU A 31 -3.98 -5.06 -4.50
CA GLU A 31 -5.05 -5.93 -4.00
C GLU A 31 -4.50 -7.13 -3.21
N ARG A 32 -3.45 -7.79 -3.72
CA ARG A 32 -2.80 -8.90 -3.01
C ARG A 32 -2.19 -8.43 -1.69
N MET A 33 -1.48 -7.29 -1.68
CA MET A 33 -0.91 -6.72 -0.46
C MET A 33 -2.02 -6.40 0.55
N ASN A 34 -3.08 -5.71 0.12
CA ASN A 34 -4.21 -5.37 0.98
C ASN A 34 -4.90 -6.60 1.58
N ARG A 35 -5.02 -7.69 0.81
CA ARG A 35 -5.54 -8.95 1.32
C ARG A 35 -4.65 -9.50 2.44
N THR A 36 -3.34 -9.57 2.24
CA THR A 36 -2.40 -10.07 3.25
C THR A 36 -2.43 -9.23 4.52
N ILE A 37 -2.46 -7.90 4.40
CA ILE A 37 -2.60 -7.00 5.56
C ILE A 37 -3.88 -7.31 6.31
N LYS A 38 -5.02 -7.40 5.62
CA LYS A 38 -6.32 -7.67 6.27
C LYS A 38 -6.36 -9.03 6.96
N GLU A 39 -5.78 -10.06 6.36
CA GLU A 39 -5.66 -11.40 6.92
C GLU A 39 -4.75 -11.47 8.14
N ALA A 40 -3.69 -10.65 8.18
CA ALA A 40 -2.80 -10.56 9.33
C ALA A 40 -3.35 -9.68 10.46
N THR A 41 -4.25 -8.73 10.15
CA THR A 41 -4.69 -7.69 11.09
C THR A 41 -6.19 -7.78 11.40
N VAL A 42 -7.02 -6.99 10.72
CA VAL A 42 -8.44 -6.74 11.04
C VAL A 42 -9.33 -7.99 11.01
N LYS A 43 -8.92 -9.07 10.34
CA LYS A 43 -9.66 -10.34 10.37
C LYS A 43 -9.38 -11.19 11.62
N LYS A 44 -8.25 -10.95 12.31
CA LYS A 44 -7.79 -11.75 13.45
C LYS A 44 -7.94 -11.03 14.79
N TYR A 45 -7.83 -9.71 14.79
CA TYR A 45 -7.79 -8.91 16.01
C TYR A 45 -8.87 -7.83 16.00
N PRO A 46 -9.69 -7.73 17.06
CA PRO A 46 -10.52 -6.55 17.26
C PRO A 46 -9.66 -5.39 17.77
N TYR A 47 -10.00 -4.18 17.34
CA TYR A 47 -9.36 -2.94 17.81
C TYR A 47 -10.39 -2.08 18.52
N GLN A 48 -10.01 -1.54 19.68
CA GLN A 48 -10.87 -0.62 20.45
C GLN A 48 -10.63 0.83 20.04
N THR A 49 -9.42 1.15 19.55
CA THR A 49 -9.05 2.50 19.13
C THR A 49 -8.34 2.49 17.79
N HIS A 50 -8.43 3.61 17.07
CA HIS A 50 -7.71 3.79 15.82
C HIS A 50 -6.18 3.74 16.01
N GLN A 51 -5.69 4.14 17.19
CA GLN A 51 -4.27 4.08 17.52
C GLN A 51 -3.75 2.65 17.57
N GLN A 52 -4.51 1.70 18.13
CA GLN A 52 -4.14 0.29 18.16
C GLN A 52 -4.00 -0.27 16.74
N LEU A 53 -4.98 0.00 15.87
CA LEU A 53 -4.91 -0.41 14.46
C LEU A 53 -3.71 0.23 13.75
N SER A 54 -3.50 1.53 13.95
CA SER A 54 -2.38 2.27 13.34
C SER A 54 -1.03 1.70 13.75
N GLN A 55 -0.87 1.33 15.03
CA GLN A 55 0.37 0.72 15.52
C GLN A 55 0.58 -0.65 14.89
N HIS A 56 -0.43 -1.51 14.91
CA HIS A 56 -0.31 -2.86 14.34
C HIS A 56 -0.04 -2.83 12.83
N LEU A 57 -0.61 -1.87 12.09
CA LEU A 57 -0.29 -1.66 10.68
C LEU A 57 1.19 -1.28 10.47
N ARG A 58 1.77 -0.41 11.32
CA ARG A 58 3.20 -0.10 11.27
C ARG A 58 4.06 -1.32 11.55
N ASP A 59 3.68 -2.11 12.55
CA ASP A 59 4.41 -3.32 12.93
C ASP A 59 4.40 -4.38 11.80
N PHE A 60 3.35 -4.39 10.97
CA PHE A 60 3.29 -5.22 9.76
C PHE A 60 4.10 -4.65 8.59
N LEU A 61 3.99 -3.33 8.34
CA LEU A 61 4.61 -2.67 7.19
C LEU A 61 6.13 -2.52 7.34
N ASN A 62 6.62 -2.27 8.55
CA ASN A 62 8.05 -2.05 8.80
C ASN A 62 8.90 -3.26 8.35
N PRO A 63 8.63 -4.51 8.77
CA PRO A 63 9.34 -5.66 8.25
C PRO A 63 9.19 -5.82 6.74
N CYS A 64 8.02 -5.51 6.17
CA CYS A 64 7.79 -5.62 4.74
C CYS A 64 8.69 -4.66 3.93
N ASN A 65 8.92 -3.45 4.43
CA ASN A 65 9.73 -2.44 3.75
C ASN A 65 11.24 -2.57 4.06
N PHE A 66 11.60 -2.94 5.29
CA PHE A 66 12.97 -2.82 5.79
C PHE A 66 13.66 -4.15 6.13
N ALA A 67 12.93 -5.26 6.27
CA ALA A 67 13.52 -6.55 6.66
C ALA A 67 13.34 -7.64 5.59
N LYS A 68 12.25 -7.59 4.82
CA LYS A 68 11.90 -8.61 3.84
C LYS A 68 12.74 -8.45 2.58
N ARG A 69 13.72 -9.33 2.40
CA ARG A 69 14.52 -9.44 1.17
C ARG A 69 13.73 -10.11 0.05
N LEU A 70 13.66 -9.49 -1.12
CA LEU A 70 12.86 -9.97 -2.24
C LEU A 70 13.74 -10.50 -3.37
N LYS A 71 13.44 -11.72 -3.85
CA LYS A 71 14.18 -12.32 -4.98
C LYS A 71 14.11 -11.48 -6.25
N THR A 72 12.96 -10.85 -6.50
CA THR A 72 12.76 -9.94 -7.64
C THR A 72 13.63 -8.68 -7.54
N LEU A 73 14.04 -8.30 -6.34
CA LEU A 73 14.95 -7.18 -6.07
C LEU A 73 16.39 -7.66 -5.81
N LYS A 74 16.77 -8.83 -6.35
CA LYS A 74 18.12 -9.42 -6.18
C LYS A 74 18.53 -9.61 -4.71
N GLY A 75 17.56 -9.83 -3.83
CA GLY A 75 17.80 -10.01 -2.40
C GLY A 75 17.90 -8.71 -1.59
N LEU A 76 17.64 -7.55 -2.19
CA LEU A 76 17.46 -6.29 -1.47
C LEU A 76 16.07 -6.23 -0.82
N THR A 77 15.98 -5.42 0.23
CA THR A 77 14.70 -4.97 0.78
C THR A 77 14.08 -3.88 -0.12
N PRO A 78 12.76 -3.64 -0.07
CA PRO A 78 12.16 -2.54 -0.82
C PRO A 78 12.81 -1.18 -0.52
N TYR A 79 13.17 -0.90 0.74
CA TYR A 79 13.82 0.35 1.11
C TYR A 79 15.23 0.50 0.54
N GLU A 80 16.04 -0.57 0.50
CA GLU A 80 17.38 -0.52 -0.11
C GLU A 80 17.34 -0.37 -1.64
N PHE A 81 16.22 -0.68 -2.28
CA PHE A 81 16.09 -0.67 -3.74
C PHE A 81 15.69 0.70 -4.32
N ILE A 82 14.99 1.52 -3.54
CA ILE A 82 14.49 2.84 -3.93
C ILE A 82 15.53 3.90 -3.57
#